data_AF-A0A959KUL3-F1
#
_entry.id   AF-A0A959KUL3-F1
#
_cell.length_a   1.000
_cell.length_b   1.000
_cell.length_c   1.000
_cell.angle_alpha   90.00
_cell.angle_beta   90.00
_cell.angle_gamma   90.00
#
_symmetry.space_group_name_H-M   'P 1'
#
loop_
_entity.id
_entity.type
_entity.pdbx_description
1 polymer ?
#
loop_
_entity_poly.entity_id
_entity_poly.type
_entity_poly.pdbx_seq_one_letter_code
_entity_poly.pdbx_strand_id
1 'polypeptide(L)'
;MDLRFSQPSFRRLGYLTLGVLSLMAIIYFRERTLFTDAAYQVFHLIVDGKPLIAHSRFGNVLVQVLPWLALKAQLPLQWILIAYSVSYPLLFGLLYWLIVDRLGNERLGWVLVLLFTLLSFDTFYHIQSEFYQGLAFLLLLFALIWKYPRLERAWLWAAAVVLIALIANSHKLTVVFFTFLWIYFLLIEPAFRHWRYYLLIPVYLLIAVVFSQLFHSGYEAHKMDLFRQALAQYFPNFWDMPANGKFLVKCVQ
;
A
#
# COMPACT_ATOMS: atom_id res chain seq x y z
N MET A 1 -16.10 3.18 -19.79
CA MET A 1 -16.77 3.38 -18.49
C MET A 1 -16.48 4.80 -18.02
N ASP A 2 -17.48 5.63 -17.72
CA ASP A 2 -17.23 6.97 -17.14
C ASP A 2 -16.68 6.80 -15.72
N LEU A 3 -15.50 7.33 -15.46
CA LEU A 3 -14.82 7.21 -14.18
C LEU A 3 -15.12 8.35 -13.21
N ARG A 4 -15.80 9.39 -13.68
CA ARG A 4 -16.27 10.49 -12.84
C ARG A 4 -17.70 10.23 -12.41
N PHE A 5 -18.04 10.66 -11.22
CA PHE A 5 -19.43 10.72 -10.79
C PHE A 5 -20.08 11.97 -11.40
N SER A 6 -21.36 11.88 -11.70
CA SER A 6 -22.13 13.02 -12.22
C SER A 6 -22.24 14.16 -11.20
N GLN A 7 -22.17 13.84 -9.90
CA GLN A 7 -22.25 14.81 -8.83
C GLN A 7 -20.88 15.09 -8.18
N PRO A 8 -20.46 16.36 -8.04
CA PRO A 8 -19.19 16.72 -7.42
C PRO A 8 -19.16 16.48 -5.91
N SER A 9 -20.32 16.19 -5.30
CA SER A 9 -20.47 15.84 -3.88
C SER A 9 -19.62 14.63 -3.49
N PHE A 10 -19.55 13.61 -4.35
CA PHE A 10 -18.75 12.40 -4.11
C PHE A 10 -17.27 12.72 -3.95
N ARG A 11 -16.70 13.55 -4.84
CA ARG A 11 -15.31 13.96 -4.71
C ARG A 11 -15.05 14.71 -3.40
N ARG A 12 -15.93 15.64 -3.03
CA ARG A 12 -15.83 16.43 -1.79
C ARG A 12 -15.94 15.54 -0.55
N LEU A 13 -16.80 14.53 -0.59
CA LEU A 13 -16.98 13.58 0.51
C LEU A 13 -15.71 12.75 0.73
N GLY A 14 -15.04 12.29 -0.33
CA GLY A 14 -13.75 11.60 -0.17
C GLY A 14 -12.68 12.48 0.50
N TYR A 15 -12.60 13.77 0.12
CA TYR A 15 -11.73 14.74 0.81
C TYR A 15 -12.12 14.96 2.26
N LEU A 16 -13.41 15.08 2.55
CA LEU A 16 -13.92 15.23 3.91
C LEU A 16 -13.53 14.01 4.76
N THR A 17 -13.72 12.80 4.24
CA THR A 17 -13.33 11.56 4.93
C THR A 17 -11.84 11.54 5.26
N LEU A 18 -10.97 11.83 4.28
CA LEU A 18 -9.52 11.88 4.49
C LEU A 18 -9.10 13.01 5.43
N GLY A 19 -9.81 14.15 5.41
CA GLY A 19 -9.64 15.26 6.34
C GLY A 19 -9.99 14.88 7.78
N VAL A 20 -11.11 14.18 7.97
CA VAL A 20 -11.53 13.63 9.27
C VAL A 20 -10.49 12.61 9.77
N LEU A 21 -10.02 11.70 8.91
CA LEU A 21 -8.96 10.76 9.29
C LEU A 21 -7.66 11.46 9.67
N SER A 22 -7.30 12.55 8.99
CA SER A 22 -6.12 13.35 9.32
C SER A 22 -6.28 14.06 10.67
N LEU A 23 -7.45 14.62 10.95
CA LEU A 23 -7.76 15.23 12.24
C LEU A 23 -7.72 14.19 13.37
N MET A 24 -8.36 13.03 13.16
CA MET A 24 -8.31 11.93 14.11
C MET A 24 -6.87 11.44 14.32
N ALA A 25 -6.02 11.43 13.29
CA ALA A 25 -4.61 11.06 13.44
C ALA A 25 -3.81 12.04 14.29
N ILE A 26 -4.20 13.33 14.34
CA ILE A 26 -3.65 14.32 15.28
C ILE A 26 -4.15 14.03 16.70
N ILE A 27 -5.45 13.76 16.88
CA ILE A 27 -6.06 13.54 18.20
C ILE A 27 -5.52 12.25 18.84
N TYR A 28 -5.50 11.15 18.09
CA TYR A 28 -5.10 9.82 18.55
C TYR A 28 -3.66 9.46 18.18
N PHE A 29 -2.77 10.47 18.16
CA PHE A 29 -1.40 10.25 17.71
C PHE A 29 -0.64 9.28 18.64
N ARG A 30 -0.95 9.25 19.95
CA ARG A 30 -0.28 8.39 20.93
C ARG A 30 -0.63 6.93 20.69
N GLU A 31 -1.91 6.63 20.54
CA GLU A 31 -2.46 5.30 20.27
C GLU A 31 -1.93 4.75 18.95
N ARG A 32 -1.72 5.62 17.96
CA ARG A 32 -1.20 5.25 16.64
C ARG A 32 0.32 5.04 16.59
N THR A 33 1.09 5.78 17.40
CA THR A 33 2.56 5.80 17.27
C THR A 33 3.31 5.13 18.41
N LEU A 34 2.68 4.92 19.56
CA LEU A 34 3.26 4.23 20.71
C LEU A 34 2.81 2.76 20.76
N PHE A 35 2.38 2.22 19.64
CA PHE A 35 1.88 0.86 19.48
C PHE A 35 2.77 0.04 18.54
N THR A 36 3.13 -1.17 18.98
CA THR A 36 3.82 -2.23 18.20
C THR A 36 4.93 -1.72 17.28
N ASP A 37 4.80 -1.92 15.97
CA ASP A 37 5.82 -1.66 14.97
C ASP A 37 6.02 -0.15 14.78
N ALA A 38 4.96 0.66 14.89
CA ALA A 38 5.08 2.11 14.75
C ALA A 38 5.99 2.69 15.85
N ALA A 39 5.87 2.20 17.09
CA ALA A 39 6.73 2.61 18.20
C ALA A 39 8.20 2.25 17.93
N TYR A 40 8.44 1.03 17.44
CA TYR A 40 9.78 0.57 17.07
C TYR A 40 10.41 1.46 15.99
N GLN A 41 9.66 1.79 14.94
CA GLN A 41 10.20 2.60 13.84
C GLN A 41 10.46 4.05 14.25
N VAL A 42 9.58 4.66 15.04
CA VAL A 42 9.80 6.01 15.57
C VAL A 42 11.02 6.04 16.46
N PHE A 43 11.17 5.07 17.35
CA PHE A 43 12.31 4.98 18.25
C PHE A 43 13.63 4.97 17.46
N HIS A 44 13.74 4.09 16.46
CA HIS A 44 14.92 4.04 15.59
C HIS A 44 15.11 5.30 14.76
N LEU A 45 14.03 5.92 14.26
CA LEU A 45 14.12 7.19 13.54
C LEU A 45 14.75 8.29 14.42
N ILE A 46 14.38 8.33 15.71
CA ILE A 46 14.90 9.31 16.68
C ILE A 46 16.35 9.00 17.05
N VAL A 47 16.65 7.75 17.39
CA VAL A 47 17.98 7.32 17.85
C VAL A 47 19.01 7.39 16.72
N ASP A 48 18.66 6.90 15.53
CA ASP A 48 19.59 6.85 14.39
C ASP A 48 19.62 8.15 13.58
N GLY A 49 18.67 9.07 13.83
CA GLY A 49 18.61 10.38 13.17
C GLY A 49 18.24 10.34 11.69
N LYS A 50 17.72 9.19 11.21
CA LYS A 50 17.39 8.91 9.80
C LYS A 50 16.20 7.95 9.68
N PRO A 51 15.45 7.97 8.56
CA PRO A 51 14.37 7.01 8.33
C PRO A 51 14.84 5.55 8.40
N LEU A 52 14.03 4.70 9.01
CA LEU A 52 14.27 3.26 9.12
C LEU A 52 13.64 2.53 7.93
N ILE A 53 14.48 1.82 7.17
CA ILE A 53 14.02 0.94 6.09
C ILE A 53 13.93 -0.49 6.62
N ALA A 54 12.83 -0.80 7.33
CA ALA A 54 12.57 -2.12 7.87
C ALA A 54 12.30 -3.14 6.74
N HIS A 55 12.84 -4.35 6.87
CA HIS A 55 12.65 -5.47 5.93
C HIS A 55 12.86 -5.12 4.45
N SER A 56 13.72 -4.12 4.17
CA SER A 56 14.00 -3.65 2.82
C SER A 56 12.77 -3.09 2.09
N ARG A 57 11.80 -2.57 2.86
CA ARG A 57 10.56 -1.96 2.35
C ARG A 57 10.73 -0.44 2.16
N PHE A 58 11.27 -0.01 1.03
CA PHE A 58 11.63 1.38 0.73
C PHE A 58 10.44 2.35 0.69
N GLY A 59 9.25 1.87 0.33
CA GLY A 59 8.04 2.70 0.30
C GLY A 59 7.76 3.38 1.65
N ASN A 60 8.15 2.73 2.74
CA ASN A 60 7.97 3.20 4.10
C ASN A 60 8.75 4.50 4.41
N VAL A 61 9.76 4.86 3.62
CA VAL A 61 10.47 6.14 3.77
C VAL A 61 9.53 7.32 3.57
N LEU A 62 8.53 7.21 2.68
CA LEU A 62 7.63 8.32 2.34
C LEU A 62 6.80 8.80 3.54
N VAL A 63 6.35 7.89 4.39
CA VAL A 63 5.61 8.23 5.62
C VAL A 63 6.55 8.70 6.74
N GLN A 64 7.84 8.39 6.66
CA GLN A 64 8.84 8.85 7.61
C GLN A 64 9.44 10.23 7.28
N VAL A 65 9.16 10.81 6.12
CA VAL A 65 9.70 12.13 5.74
C VAL A 65 9.26 13.21 6.74
N LEU A 66 7.98 13.28 7.09
CA LEU A 66 7.47 14.30 8.00
C LEU A 66 8.06 14.21 9.44
N PRO A 67 8.04 13.06 10.13
CA PRO A 67 8.68 12.98 11.45
C PRO A 67 10.19 13.18 11.37
N TRP A 68 10.84 12.79 10.28
CA TRP A 68 12.27 13.05 10.10
C TRP A 68 12.58 14.55 9.96
N LEU A 69 11.76 15.29 9.21
CA LEU A 69 11.88 16.76 9.15
C LEU A 69 11.61 17.42 10.51
N ALA A 70 10.62 16.93 11.26
CA ALA A 70 10.35 17.40 12.63
C ALA A 70 11.55 17.14 13.57
N LEU A 71 12.20 15.98 13.45
CA LEU A 71 13.42 15.66 14.18
C LEU A 71 14.58 16.58 13.80
N LYS A 72 14.79 16.84 12.49
CA LYS A 72 15.84 17.75 12.01
C LYS A 72 15.61 19.20 12.46
N ALA A 73 14.35 19.60 12.60
CA ALA A 73 13.95 20.89 13.16
C ALA A 73 14.03 20.93 14.71
N GLN A 74 14.52 19.87 15.36
CA GLN A 74 14.64 19.76 16.82
C GLN A 74 13.32 20.00 17.57
N LEU A 75 12.19 19.62 16.95
CA LEU A 75 10.89 19.78 17.59
C LEU A 75 10.74 18.81 18.78
N PRO A 76 9.94 19.18 19.80
CA PRO A 76 9.62 18.28 20.91
C PRO A 76 9.08 16.93 20.44
N LEU A 77 9.34 15.86 21.20
CA LEU A 77 8.90 14.49 20.88
C LEU A 77 7.43 14.40 20.45
N GLN A 78 6.54 15.12 21.13
CA GLN A 78 5.12 15.18 20.79
C GLN A 78 4.88 15.53 19.30
N TRP A 79 5.59 16.52 18.76
CA TRP A 79 5.43 16.93 17.36
C TRP A 79 6.00 15.90 16.38
N ILE A 80 7.07 15.19 16.76
CA ILE A 80 7.61 14.08 15.96
C ILE A 80 6.57 12.95 15.88
N LEU A 81 5.93 12.60 17.00
CA LEU A 81 4.87 11.58 17.04
C LEU A 81 3.63 12.01 16.24
N ILE A 82 3.18 13.26 16.37
CA ILE A 82 2.07 13.80 15.57
C ILE A 82 2.41 13.75 14.07
N ALA A 83 3.61 14.22 13.69
CA ALA A 83 4.07 14.19 12.31
C ALA A 83 4.11 12.77 11.74
N TYR A 84 4.50 11.78 12.55
CA TYR A 84 4.47 10.39 12.12
C TYR A 84 3.05 9.87 11.95
N SER A 85 2.17 10.09 12.92
CA SER A 85 0.78 9.65 12.87
C SER A 85 0.03 10.17 11.64
N VAL A 86 0.22 11.46 11.34
CA VAL A 86 -0.48 12.20 10.27
C VAL A 86 0.11 11.94 8.89
N SER A 87 1.37 11.51 8.79
CA SER A 87 2.02 11.20 7.50
C SER A 87 1.25 10.19 6.66
N TYR A 88 0.61 9.20 7.30
CA TYR A 88 -0.17 8.16 6.63
C TYR A 88 -1.42 8.70 5.93
N PRO A 89 -2.39 9.32 6.64
CA PRO A 89 -3.57 9.88 5.98
C PRO A 89 -3.20 11.02 5.01
N LEU A 90 -2.12 11.77 5.24
CA LEU A 90 -1.65 12.77 4.27
C LEU A 90 -1.12 12.13 2.97
N LEU A 91 -0.36 11.04 3.07
CA LEU A 91 0.07 10.29 1.88
C LEU A 91 -1.15 9.78 1.10
N PHE A 92 -2.16 9.22 1.77
CA PHE A 92 -3.38 8.78 1.11
C PHE A 92 -4.19 9.93 0.54
N GLY A 93 -4.21 11.10 1.20
CA GLY A 93 -4.77 12.34 0.66
C GLY A 93 -4.09 12.79 -0.63
N LEU A 94 -2.76 12.74 -0.67
CA LEU A 94 -1.98 13.04 -1.88
C LEU A 94 -2.30 12.05 -3.00
N LEU A 95 -2.35 10.75 -2.71
CA LEU A 95 -2.68 9.72 -3.70
C LEU A 95 -4.12 9.87 -4.21
N TYR A 96 -5.07 10.17 -3.33
CA TYR A 96 -6.46 10.47 -3.71
C TYR A 96 -6.51 11.67 -4.67
N TRP A 97 -5.84 12.77 -4.34
CA TRP A 97 -5.76 13.94 -5.23
C TRP A 97 -5.14 13.62 -6.60
N LEU A 98 -4.07 12.82 -6.64
CA LEU A 98 -3.47 12.36 -7.89
C LEU A 98 -4.46 11.52 -8.71
N ILE A 99 -5.14 10.56 -8.08
CA ILE A 99 -6.09 9.67 -8.75
C ILE A 99 -7.32 10.45 -9.26
N VAL A 100 -7.89 11.32 -8.42
CA VAL A 100 -9.15 12.00 -8.69
C VAL A 100 -8.96 13.25 -9.54
N ASP A 101 -8.13 14.20 -9.11
CA ASP A 101 -8.04 15.51 -9.76
C ASP A 101 -7.02 15.52 -10.90
N ARG A 102 -5.90 14.79 -10.77
CA ARG A 102 -4.90 14.72 -11.86
C ARG A 102 -5.23 13.67 -12.91
N LEU A 103 -5.71 12.50 -12.48
CA LEU A 103 -6.01 11.38 -13.38
C LEU A 103 -7.48 11.26 -13.74
N GLY A 104 -8.38 11.93 -13.02
CA GLY A 104 -9.81 11.96 -13.36
C GLY A 104 -10.57 10.68 -13.03
N ASN A 105 -10.04 9.84 -12.14
CA ASN A 105 -10.60 8.54 -11.80
C ASN A 105 -11.24 8.52 -10.41
N GLU A 106 -12.48 9.00 -10.29
CA GLU A 106 -13.17 9.09 -9.01
C GLU A 106 -13.49 7.71 -8.43
N ARG A 107 -13.77 6.71 -9.27
CA ARG A 107 -14.06 5.34 -8.82
C ARG A 107 -12.88 4.70 -8.10
N LEU A 108 -11.67 4.77 -8.65
CA LEU A 108 -10.47 4.28 -7.95
C LEU A 108 -10.13 5.14 -6.73
N GLY A 109 -10.44 6.43 -6.76
CA GLY A 109 -10.34 7.30 -5.58
C GLY A 109 -11.24 6.81 -4.44
N TRP A 110 -12.46 6.37 -4.75
CA TRP A 110 -13.36 5.79 -3.74
C TRP A 110 -12.90 4.42 -3.26
N VAL A 111 -12.35 3.56 -4.13
CA VAL A 111 -11.73 2.31 -3.68
C VAL A 111 -10.63 2.59 -2.66
N LEU A 112 -9.82 3.64 -2.87
CA LEU A 112 -8.81 4.07 -1.91
C LEU A 112 -9.44 4.51 -0.57
N VAL A 113 -10.50 5.33 -0.59
CA VAL A 113 -11.19 5.75 0.63
C VAL A 113 -11.77 4.56 1.39
N LEU A 114 -12.42 3.63 0.69
CA LEU A 114 -13.02 2.43 1.27
C LEU A 114 -11.98 1.47 1.85
N LEU A 115 -10.81 1.36 1.21
CA LEU A 115 -9.68 0.58 1.70
C LEU A 115 -9.26 0.97 3.12
N PHE A 116 -9.30 2.27 3.44
CA PHE A 116 -8.85 2.82 4.73
C PHE A 116 -9.97 3.07 5.74
N THR A 117 -11.22 2.73 5.39
CA THR A 117 -12.38 2.99 6.26
C THR A 117 -13.23 1.76 6.51
N LEU A 118 -13.61 1.01 5.47
CA LEU A 118 -14.56 -0.10 5.60
C LEU A 118 -13.91 -1.47 5.43
N LEU A 119 -12.82 -1.56 4.67
CA LEU A 119 -12.19 -2.86 4.34
C LEU A 119 -11.22 -3.37 5.40
N SER A 120 -10.91 -2.56 6.42
CA SER A 120 -10.06 -2.97 7.52
C SER A 120 -10.48 -2.30 8.83
N PHE A 121 -10.67 -3.11 9.87
CA PHE A 121 -11.18 -2.67 11.17
C PHE A 121 -10.11 -1.94 12.00
N ASP A 122 -8.86 -2.39 11.95
CA ASP A 122 -7.80 -1.91 12.82
C ASP A 122 -6.76 -1.02 12.11
N THR A 123 -6.92 -0.77 10.81
CA THR A 123 -5.96 0.02 10.00
C THR A 123 -5.74 1.43 10.50
N PHE A 124 -6.74 2.00 11.18
CA PHE A 124 -6.58 3.34 11.70
C PHE A 124 -5.53 3.39 12.82
N TYR A 125 -5.51 2.41 13.72
CA TYR A 125 -4.54 2.38 14.82
C TYR A 125 -3.25 1.63 14.44
N HIS A 126 -3.34 0.64 13.55
CA HIS A 126 -2.20 -0.09 13.00
C HIS A 126 -1.67 0.56 11.70
N ILE A 127 -0.98 1.70 11.86
CA ILE A 127 -0.54 2.53 10.73
C ILE A 127 0.54 1.87 9.87
N GLN A 128 1.39 1.03 10.48
CA GLN A 128 2.64 0.51 9.91
C GLN A 128 2.45 -0.68 8.97
N SER A 129 1.50 -0.61 8.04
CA SER A 129 1.30 -1.69 7.07
C SER A 129 1.72 -1.22 5.68
N GLU A 130 2.93 -1.61 5.28
CA GLU A 130 3.45 -1.32 3.94
C GLU A 130 2.58 -1.97 2.85
N PHE A 131 1.84 -3.02 3.19
CA PHE A 131 0.88 -3.66 2.29
C PHE A 131 -0.22 -2.69 1.84
N TYR A 132 -0.85 -1.94 2.75
CA TYR A 132 -1.87 -0.95 2.35
C TYR A 132 -1.28 0.20 1.55
N GLN A 133 -0.04 0.61 1.86
CA GLN A 133 0.68 1.58 1.05
C GLN A 133 0.89 1.06 -0.38
N GLY A 134 1.27 -0.22 -0.52
CA GLY A 134 1.40 -0.90 -1.81
C GLY A 134 0.09 -0.96 -2.60
N LEU A 135 -1.03 -1.24 -1.92
CA LEU A 135 -2.36 -1.19 -2.54
C LEU A 135 -2.74 0.23 -2.98
N ALA A 136 -2.40 1.25 -2.21
CA ALA A 136 -2.64 2.63 -2.60
C ALA A 136 -1.84 3.03 -3.86
N PHE A 137 -0.57 2.63 -3.95
CA PHE A 137 0.25 2.82 -5.16
C PHE A 137 -0.28 2.00 -6.35
N LEU A 138 -0.83 0.81 -6.09
CA LEU A 138 -1.45 -0.02 -7.11
C LEU A 138 -2.67 0.69 -7.74
N LEU A 139 -3.52 1.31 -6.92
CA LEU A 139 -4.65 2.11 -7.42
C LEU A 139 -4.16 3.31 -8.25
N LEU A 140 -3.08 3.98 -7.82
CA LEU A 140 -2.48 5.07 -8.58
C LEU A 140 -1.93 4.59 -9.94
N LEU A 141 -1.25 3.44 -9.99
CA LEU A 141 -0.75 2.83 -11.22
C LEU A 141 -1.90 2.56 -12.20
N PHE A 142 -2.98 1.94 -11.74
CA PHE A 142 -4.12 1.65 -12.61
C PHE A 142 -4.92 2.90 -12.99
N ALA A 143 -4.97 3.93 -12.15
CA ALA A 143 -5.51 5.23 -12.56
C ALA A 143 -4.67 5.87 -13.68
N LEU A 144 -3.34 5.74 -13.62
CA LEU A 144 -2.42 6.26 -14.64
C LEU A 144 -2.62 5.52 -15.96
N ILE A 145 -2.65 4.18 -15.92
CA ILE A 145 -2.87 3.35 -17.10
C ILE A 145 -4.26 3.61 -17.67
N TRP A 146 -5.29 3.77 -16.85
CA TRP A 146 -6.62 4.07 -17.37
C TRP A 146 -6.65 5.38 -18.17
N LYS A 147 -5.99 6.42 -17.67
CA LYS A 147 -5.89 7.68 -18.41
C LYS A 147 -5.04 7.55 -19.67
N TYR A 148 -4.01 6.71 -19.65
CA TYR A 148 -3.08 6.51 -20.77
C TYR A 148 -2.85 5.01 -21.07
N PRO A 149 -3.83 4.30 -21.65
CA PRO A 149 -3.80 2.82 -21.76
C PRO A 149 -2.62 2.27 -22.55
N ARG A 150 -2.14 3.05 -23.51
CA ARG A 150 -1.05 2.66 -24.42
C ARG A 150 0.34 3.06 -23.92
N LEU A 151 0.46 3.78 -22.80
CA LEU A 151 1.74 4.21 -22.21
C LEU A 151 2.73 4.76 -23.26
N GLU A 152 2.29 5.70 -24.11
CA GLU A 152 3.03 6.10 -25.31
C GLU A 152 4.26 6.96 -25.04
N ARG A 153 4.27 7.67 -23.92
CA ARG A 153 5.34 8.60 -23.55
C ARG A 153 6.32 7.93 -22.60
N ALA A 154 7.62 8.17 -22.77
CA ALA A 154 8.67 7.58 -21.93
C ALA A 154 8.49 7.87 -20.44
N TRP A 155 8.02 9.07 -20.07
CA TRP A 155 7.76 9.42 -18.67
C TRP A 155 6.62 8.59 -18.04
N LEU A 156 5.65 8.12 -18.84
CA LEU A 156 4.58 7.24 -18.34
C LEU A 156 5.16 5.88 -17.96
N TRP A 157 6.09 5.38 -18.77
CA TRP A 157 6.84 4.16 -18.47
C TRP A 157 7.72 4.32 -17.24
N ALA A 158 8.45 5.43 -17.12
CA ALA A 158 9.24 5.72 -15.93
C ALA A 158 8.35 5.77 -14.67
N ALA A 159 7.21 6.45 -14.73
CA ALA A 159 6.24 6.50 -13.64
C ALA A 159 5.69 5.10 -13.31
N ALA A 160 5.33 4.30 -14.31
CA ALA A 160 4.85 2.94 -14.10
C ALA A 160 5.90 2.04 -13.46
N VAL A 161 7.16 2.12 -13.90
CA VAL A 161 8.28 1.35 -13.32
C VAL A 161 8.54 1.75 -11.87
N VAL A 162 8.53 3.05 -11.56
CA VAL A 162 8.68 3.53 -10.17
C VAL A 162 7.53 3.03 -9.30
N LEU A 163 6.29 3.12 -9.78
CA LEU A 163 5.13 2.62 -9.03
C LEU A 163 5.20 1.10 -8.85
N ILE A 164 5.58 0.34 -9.88
CA ILE A 164 5.77 -1.11 -9.78
C ILE A 164 6.86 -1.45 -8.76
N ALA A 165 7.98 -0.72 -8.74
CA ALA A 165 9.02 -0.90 -7.74
C ALA A 165 8.49 -0.65 -6.32
N LEU A 166 7.72 0.42 -6.10
CA LEU A 166 7.09 0.68 -4.81
C LEU A 166 6.11 -0.43 -4.41
N ILE A 167 5.26 -0.89 -5.33
CA ILE A 167 4.25 -1.94 -5.08
C ILE A 167 4.93 -3.28 -4.78
N ALA A 168 5.84 -3.73 -5.63
CA ALA A 168 6.52 -5.02 -5.48
C ALA A 168 7.33 -5.09 -4.18
N ASN A 169 7.88 -3.95 -3.76
CA ASN A 169 8.68 -3.84 -2.55
C ASN A 169 7.85 -3.64 -1.27
N SER A 170 6.61 -3.15 -1.37
CA SER A 170 5.71 -2.99 -0.23
C SER A 170 5.39 -4.31 0.49
N HIS A 171 4.98 -5.34 -0.26
CA HIS A 171 4.66 -6.65 0.31
C HIS A 171 4.54 -7.72 -0.78
N LYS A 172 4.94 -8.97 -0.49
CA LYS A 172 4.88 -10.07 -1.46
C LYS A 172 3.46 -10.39 -1.94
N LEU A 173 2.46 -10.23 -1.08
CA LEU A 173 1.04 -10.43 -1.45
C LEU A 173 0.53 -9.43 -2.50
N THR A 174 1.21 -8.30 -2.74
CA THR A 174 0.78 -7.35 -3.76
C THR A 174 0.74 -7.96 -5.15
N VAL A 175 1.49 -9.04 -5.41
CA VAL A 175 1.46 -9.76 -6.70
C VAL A 175 0.07 -10.29 -7.03
N VAL A 176 -0.68 -10.73 -6.00
CA VAL A 176 -2.03 -11.27 -6.17
C VAL A 176 -2.97 -10.16 -6.62
N PHE A 177 -2.96 -9.01 -5.92
CA PHE A 177 -3.81 -7.86 -6.24
C PHE A 177 -3.41 -7.21 -7.57
N PHE A 178 -2.11 -7.13 -7.85
CA PHE A 178 -1.60 -6.64 -9.13
C PHE A 178 -2.08 -7.49 -10.28
N THR A 179 -1.91 -8.82 -10.18
CA THR A 179 -2.30 -9.76 -11.23
C THR A 179 -3.82 -9.75 -11.40
N PHE A 180 -4.58 -9.72 -10.31
CA PHE A 180 -6.04 -9.61 -10.36
C PHE A 180 -6.49 -8.37 -11.14
N LEU A 181 -6.01 -7.17 -10.78
CA LEU A 181 -6.38 -5.93 -11.48
C LEU A 181 -5.88 -5.92 -12.93
N TRP A 182 -4.71 -6.50 -13.18
CA TRP A 182 -4.16 -6.63 -14.53
C TRP A 182 -5.08 -7.49 -15.42
N ILE A 183 -5.50 -8.67 -14.94
CA ILE A 183 -6.45 -9.53 -15.67
C ILE A 183 -7.81 -8.82 -15.79
N TYR A 184 -8.34 -8.29 -14.69
CA TYR A 184 -9.66 -7.67 -14.64
C TYR A 184 -9.81 -6.55 -15.66
N PHE A 185 -8.85 -5.61 -15.72
CA PHE A 185 -8.93 -4.51 -16.67
C PHE A 185 -8.60 -4.93 -18.10
N LEU A 186 -7.75 -5.94 -18.30
CA LEU A 186 -7.51 -6.51 -19.63
C LEU A 186 -8.80 -7.08 -20.25
N LEU A 187 -9.62 -7.73 -19.43
CA LEU A 187 -10.88 -8.34 -19.87
C LEU A 187 -11.93 -7.28 -20.18
N ILE A 188 -12.06 -6.27 -19.32
CA ILE A 188 -13.16 -5.28 -19.36
C ILE A 188 -12.89 -4.13 -20.32
N GLU A 189 -11.65 -3.66 -20.45
CA GLU A 189 -11.33 -2.45 -21.20
C GLU A 189 -10.48 -2.78 -22.44
N PRO A 190 -11.05 -2.80 -23.66
CA PRO A 190 -10.32 -3.15 -24.88
C PRO A 190 -9.08 -2.28 -25.14
N ALA A 191 -9.08 -1.02 -24.67
CA ALA A 191 -7.93 -0.13 -24.81
C ALA A 191 -6.66 -0.65 -24.11
N PHE A 192 -6.79 -1.59 -23.18
CA PHE A 192 -5.68 -2.18 -22.42
C PHE A 192 -5.07 -3.39 -23.15
N ARG A 193 -5.68 -3.87 -24.24
CA ARG A 193 -5.19 -4.99 -25.05
C ARG A 193 -4.07 -4.54 -26.00
N HIS A 194 -2.97 -4.10 -25.40
CA HIS A 194 -1.80 -3.59 -26.12
C HIS A 194 -0.51 -4.17 -25.52
N TRP A 195 0.51 -4.40 -26.36
CA TRP A 195 1.74 -5.09 -25.94
C TRP A 195 2.44 -4.45 -24.74
N ARG A 196 2.40 -3.13 -24.64
CA ARG A 196 2.94 -2.37 -23.51
C ARG A 196 2.24 -2.68 -22.18
N TYR A 197 0.95 -2.96 -22.21
CA TYR A 197 0.22 -3.37 -21.01
C TYR A 197 0.58 -4.80 -20.61
N TYR A 198 0.78 -5.70 -21.59
CA TYR A 198 1.26 -7.06 -21.32
C TYR A 198 2.64 -7.07 -20.67
N LEU A 199 3.51 -6.11 -21.02
CA LEU A 199 4.83 -5.96 -20.42
C LEU A 199 4.83 -5.61 -18.93
N LEU A 200 3.72 -5.12 -18.36
CA LEU A 200 3.67 -4.75 -16.95
C LEU A 200 3.90 -5.95 -16.02
N ILE A 201 3.41 -7.14 -16.38
CA ILE A 201 3.61 -8.38 -15.61
C ILE A 201 5.09 -8.80 -15.57
N PRO A 202 5.78 -9.02 -16.69
CA PRO A 202 7.19 -9.40 -16.65
C PRO A 202 8.06 -8.31 -16.00
N VAL A 203 7.73 -7.02 -16.17
CA VAL A 203 8.42 -5.94 -15.45
C VAL A 203 8.21 -6.05 -13.94
N TYR A 204 6.98 -6.29 -13.49
CA TYR A 204 6.67 -6.52 -12.08
C TYR A 204 7.45 -7.73 -11.53
N LEU A 205 7.42 -8.87 -12.23
CA LEU A 205 8.09 -10.08 -11.80
C LEU A 205 9.61 -9.91 -11.76
N LEU A 206 10.20 -9.27 -12.77
CA LEU A 206 11.62 -8.96 -12.82
C LEU A 206 12.03 -8.12 -11.62
N ILE A 207 11.29 -7.03 -11.35
CA ILE A 207 11.54 -6.16 -10.21
C ILE A 207 11.39 -6.94 -8.91
N ALA A 208 10.32 -7.71 -8.72
CA ALA A 208 10.10 -8.50 -7.52
C ALA A 208 11.23 -9.51 -7.26
N VAL A 209 11.73 -10.18 -8.31
CA VAL A 209 12.86 -11.12 -8.22
C VAL A 209 14.15 -10.40 -7.89
N VAL A 210 14.48 -9.32 -8.60
CA VAL A 210 15.68 -8.51 -8.35
C VAL A 210 15.69 -8.00 -6.91
N PHE A 211 14.57 -7.45 -6.42
CA PHE A 211 14.47 -7.02 -5.04
C PHE A 211 14.60 -8.19 -4.05
N SER A 212 13.98 -9.34 -4.33
CA SER A 212 14.09 -10.50 -3.46
C SER A 212 15.52 -11.05 -3.37
N GLN A 213 16.30 -10.97 -4.45
CA GLN A 213 17.68 -11.45 -4.48
C GLN A 213 18.66 -10.46 -3.84
N LEU A 214 18.51 -9.17 -4.13
CA LEU A 214 19.40 -8.12 -3.61
C LEU A 214 19.18 -7.82 -2.12
N PHE A 215 17.95 -7.99 -1.63
CA PHE A 215 17.54 -7.53 -0.30
C PHE A 215 17.02 -8.66 0.59
N HIS A 216 17.71 -9.81 0.56
CA HIS A 216 17.42 -10.96 1.40
C HIS A 216 17.35 -10.58 2.89
N SER A 217 16.19 -10.79 3.52
CA SER A 217 16.07 -10.74 4.98
C SER A 217 15.89 -12.16 5.54
N GLY A 218 16.57 -12.47 6.65
CA GLY A 218 16.44 -13.78 7.30
C GLY A 218 15.00 -14.12 7.70
N TYR A 219 14.20 -13.09 8.03
CA TYR A 219 12.77 -13.23 8.31
C TYR A 219 11.98 -13.78 7.10
N GLU A 220 12.23 -13.24 5.91
CA GLU A 220 11.54 -13.65 4.69
C GLU A 220 11.98 -15.06 4.22
N ALA A 221 13.24 -15.44 4.47
CA ALA A 221 13.72 -16.79 4.22
C ALA A 221 12.99 -17.80 5.12
N HIS A 222 12.92 -17.53 6.43
CA HIS A 222 12.22 -18.38 7.38
C HIS A 222 10.73 -18.56 7.03
N LYS A 223 10.02 -17.48 6.67
CA LYS A 223 8.62 -17.57 6.23
C LYS A 223 8.45 -18.39 4.95
N MET A 224 9.38 -18.28 4.01
CA MET A 224 9.34 -19.06 2.78
C MET A 224 9.54 -20.56 3.07
N ASP A 225 10.43 -20.90 4.01
CA ASP A 225 10.64 -22.29 4.42
C ASP A 225 9.40 -22.86 5.12
N LEU A 226 8.78 -22.10 6.02
CA LEU A 226 7.50 -22.47 6.64
C LEU A 226 6.41 -22.69 5.59
N PHE A 227 6.32 -21.82 4.58
CA PHE A 227 5.37 -21.97 3.48
C PHE A 227 5.63 -23.26 2.69
N ARG A 228 6.88 -23.56 2.34
CA ARG A 228 7.26 -24.79 1.61
C ARG A 228 6.95 -26.05 2.42
N GLN A 229 7.25 -26.04 3.70
CA GLN A 229 6.94 -27.15 4.61
C GLN A 229 5.43 -27.39 4.71
N ALA A 230 4.64 -26.33 4.91
CA ALA A 230 3.20 -26.42 4.96
C ALA A 230 2.62 -26.90 3.62
N LEU A 231 3.11 -26.38 2.50
CA LEU A 231 2.66 -26.83 1.17
C LEU A 231 2.95 -28.32 0.96
N ALA A 232 4.15 -28.79 1.30
CA ALA A 232 4.50 -30.20 1.18
C ALA A 232 3.68 -31.11 2.10
N GLN A 233 3.35 -30.62 3.30
CA GLN A 233 2.59 -31.39 4.30
C GLN A 233 1.10 -31.51 3.94
N TYR A 234 0.49 -30.44 3.42
CA TYR A 234 -0.97 -30.35 3.27
C TYR A 234 -1.45 -30.37 1.82
N PHE A 235 -0.58 -30.37 0.82
CA PHE A 235 -1.02 -30.52 -0.57
C PHE A 235 -1.34 -32.00 -0.90
N PRO A 236 -2.48 -32.30 -1.56
CA PRO A 236 -3.53 -31.39 -2.02
C PRO A 236 -4.65 -31.14 -0.98
N ASN A 237 -4.63 -31.84 0.15
CA ASN A 237 -5.67 -31.82 1.18
C ASN A 237 -5.51 -30.62 2.15
N PHE A 238 -5.68 -29.41 1.62
CA PHE A 238 -5.60 -28.18 2.42
C PHE A 238 -6.63 -28.10 3.55
N TRP A 239 -7.69 -28.93 3.50
CA TRP A 239 -8.69 -29.06 4.56
C TRP A 239 -8.10 -29.54 5.88
N ASP A 240 -7.04 -30.35 5.84
CA ASP A 240 -6.40 -30.93 7.02
C ASP A 240 -5.52 -29.92 7.78
N MET A 241 -5.39 -28.68 7.28
CA MET A 241 -4.66 -27.63 7.97
C MET A 241 -5.31 -27.33 9.33
N PRO A 242 -4.55 -27.35 10.44
CA PRO A 242 -5.06 -27.04 11.79
C PRO A 242 -5.76 -25.68 11.89
N ALA A 243 -5.41 -24.74 11.00
CA ALA A 243 -6.04 -23.44 10.90
C ALA A 243 -7.55 -23.53 10.58
N ASN A 244 -7.99 -24.47 9.74
CA ASN A 244 -9.41 -24.65 9.40
C ASN A 244 -10.22 -25.08 10.62
N GLY A 245 -9.69 -26.03 11.40
CA GLY A 245 -10.34 -26.46 12.64
C GLY A 245 -10.46 -25.32 13.65
N LYS A 246 -9.38 -24.55 13.86
CA LYS A 246 -9.41 -23.37 14.74
C LYS A 246 -10.38 -22.28 14.25
N PHE A 247 -10.45 -22.07 12.94
CA PHE A 247 -11.39 -21.13 12.32
C PHE A 247 -12.84 -21.55 12.59
N LEU A 248 -13.19 -22.81 12.33
CA LEU A 248 -14.53 -23.32 12.57
C LEU A 248 -14.95 -23.21 14.05
N VAL A 249 -14.04 -23.53 14.98
CA VAL A 249 -14.30 -23.36 16.42
C VAL A 249 -14.59 -21.90 16.77
N LYS A 250 -13.81 -20.96 16.21
CA LYS A 250 -14.01 -19.52 16.43
C LYS A 250 -15.23 -18.92 15.73
N CYS A 251 -15.77 -19.57 14.70
CA CYS A 251 -16.99 -19.11 14.02
C CYS A 251 -18.28 -19.55 14.73
N VAL A 252 -18.21 -20.60 15.55
CA VAL A 252 -19.36 -21.17 16.28
C VAL A 252 -19.45 -20.63 17.72
N GLN A 253 -18.37 -20.05 18.25
CA GLN A 253 -18.30 -19.37 19.54
C GLN A 253 -18.53 -17.87 19.41
#